data_AF-A0A6I9UYC4-F1
#
_entry.id   AF-A0A6I9UYC4-F1
#
_cell.length_a   1.000
_cell.length_b   1.000
_cell.length_c   1.000
_cell.angle_alpha   90.00
_cell.angle_beta   90.00
_cell.angle_gamma   90.00
#
_symmetry.space_group_name_H-M   'P 1'
#
loop_
_entity.id
_entity.type
_entity.pdbx_description
1 polymer ?
#
loop_
_entity_poly.entity_id
_entity_poly.type
_entity_poly.pdbx_seq_one_letter_code
_entity_poly.pdbx_strand_id
1 'polypeptide(L)'
;MTKTKKLKTLKFVSKQLKRYSIFIRFLSFVICFLTKLNMNTRNIYKWLVLLSAVSLASCFWSNRVIEEFINSFSNVAEDDECDQPDSCDEMQVMLHLACIRVTSPERILLLLTWDSLSKSCAKTSNVVQHINETLTDCVPLPTTNLYMRLYRALIFFYGQMCGAAETKSKHLEKYHNCVTELRDDLIDCEGPADWFEKRSKTQFTEIINCNYVRAAMLCGVKPARLLRSFAAEVINKALLSKCPVSSTLPHVSNPMSDGGSRSFPHVSFAQVHIFLLAFMLQCFMQ
;
A
#
# COMPACT_ATOMS: atom_id res chain seq x y z
N MET A 1 13.46 -9.20 32.84
CA MET A 1 14.03 -8.36 31.76
C MET A 1 12.98 -7.93 30.71
N THR A 2 11.73 -7.62 31.11
CA THR A 2 10.57 -7.47 30.20
C THR A 2 9.84 -6.13 30.27
N LYS A 3 10.20 -5.23 31.20
CA LYS A 3 9.56 -3.90 31.31
C LYS A 3 10.19 -2.83 30.40
N THR A 4 11.44 -2.98 29.98
CA THR A 4 12.17 -1.97 29.19
C THR A 4 11.84 -1.99 27.68
N LYS A 5 11.45 -3.14 27.11
CA LYS A 5 11.03 -3.22 25.69
C LYS A 5 9.68 -2.52 25.43
N LYS A 6 8.71 -2.66 26.35
CA LYS A 6 7.37 -2.04 26.21
C LYS A 6 7.42 -0.49 26.26
N LEU A 7 8.39 0.08 26.98
CA LEU A 7 8.55 1.53 27.11
C LEU A 7 9.19 2.18 25.86
N LYS A 8 9.99 1.42 25.08
CA LYS A 8 10.59 1.91 23.82
C LYS A 8 9.55 1.97 22.69
N THR A 9 8.65 0.99 22.60
CA THR A 9 7.59 0.95 21.56
C THR A 9 6.55 2.08 21.76
N LEU A 10 6.19 2.40 23.00
CA LEU A 10 5.30 3.53 23.32
C LEU A 10 5.92 4.91 23.03
N LYS A 11 7.23 5.07 23.27
CA LYS A 11 7.96 6.30 22.87
C LYS A 11 8.04 6.46 21.35
N PHE A 12 8.08 5.37 20.58
CA PHE A 12 8.12 5.40 19.12
C PHE A 12 6.76 5.80 18.51
N VAL A 13 5.66 5.22 18.98
CA VAL A 13 4.29 5.58 18.55
C VAL A 13 3.93 7.02 18.93
N SER A 14 4.36 7.49 20.11
CA SER A 14 4.18 8.89 20.55
C SER A 14 4.95 9.88 19.67
N LYS A 15 6.15 9.51 19.19
CA LYS A 15 6.98 10.38 18.32
C LYS A 15 6.41 10.46 16.90
N GLN A 16 5.77 9.40 16.40
CA GLN A 16 5.06 9.39 15.12
C GLN A 16 3.75 10.20 15.17
N LEU A 17 2.95 10.05 16.24
CA LEU A 17 1.74 10.86 16.45
C LEU A 17 2.04 12.36 16.60
N LYS A 18 3.17 12.73 17.21
CA LYS A 18 3.63 14.14 17.25
C LYS A 18 3.99 14.70 15.87
N ARG A 19 4.53 13.89 14.96
CA ARG A 19 4.85 14.34 13.59
C ARG A 19 3.59 14.55 12.74
N TYR A 20 2.58 13.70 12.88
CA TYR A 20 1.27 13.92 12.25
C TYR A 20 0.54 15.15 12.82
N SER A 21 0.64 15.39 14.13
CA SER A 21 0.07 16.58 14.76
C SER A 21 0.73 17.88 14.27
N ILE A 22 2.05 17.88 14.03
CA ILE A 22 2.77 19.02 13.45
C ILE A 22 2.35 19.25 12.00
N PHE A 23 2.17 18.20 11.20
CA PHE A 23 1.75 18.33 9.80
C PHE A 23 0.32 18.86 9.68
N ILE A 24 -0.61 18.38 10.52
CA ILE A 24 -1.98 18.88 10.57
C ILE A 24 -2.02 20.33 11.08
N ARG A 25 -1.20 20.69 12.08
CA ARG A 25 -1.10 22.09 12.54
C ARG A 25 -0.48 23.00 11.49
N PHE A 26 0.47 22.53 10.70
CA PHE A 26 1.05 23.28 9.59
C PHE A 26 0.03 23.48 8.47
N LEU A 27 -0.73 22.45 8.12
CA LEU A 27 -1.79 22.53 7.12
C LEU A 27 -2.92 23.48 7.57
N SER A 28 -3.35 23.40 8.83
CA SER A 28 -4.32 24.34 9.40
C SER A 28 -3.77 25.77 9.49
N PHE A 29 -2.48 25.95 9.77
CA PHE A 29 -1.85 27.27 9.79
C PHE A 29 -1.77 27.87 8.38
N VAL A 30 -1.44 27.06 7.36
CA VAL A 30 -1.41 27.49 5.95
C VAL A 30 -2.81 27.85 5.46
N ILE A 31 -3.83 27.04 5.78
CA ILE A 31 -5.24 27.34 5.42
C ILE A 31 -5.73 28.61 6.12
N CYS A 32 -5.38 28.80 7.40
CA CYS A 32 -5.75 29.98 8.18
C CYS A 32 -5.00 31.25 7.75
N PHE A 33 -3.75 31.12 7.31
CA PHE A 33 -2.96 32.22 6.76
C PHE A 33 -3.46 32.64 5.38
N LEU A 34 -3.87 31.68 4.53
CA LEU A 34 -4.44 31.93 3.21
C LEU A 34 -5.85 32.55 3.27
N THR A 35 -6.63 32.29 4.32
CA THR A 35 -7.95 32.91 4.53
C THR A 35 -7.88 34.31 5.14
N LYS A 36 -6.77 34.67 5.80
CA LYS A 36 -6.61 35.99 6.44
C LYS A 36 -5.94 37.02 5.54
N LEU A 37 -5.23 36.58 4.51
CA LEU A 37 -4.71 37.45 3.46
C LEU A 37 -5.80 37.62 2.41
N ASN A 38 -6.45 38.78 2.38
CA ASN A 38 -7.40 39.20 1.34
C ASN A 38 -6.64 39.34 0.01
N MET A 39 -6.35 38.21 -0.63
CA MET A 39 -5.46 38.12 -1.78
C MET A 39 -6.26 38.12 -3.08
N ASN A 40 -5.98 39.15 -3.86
CA ASN A 40 -6.42 39.35 -5.22
C ASN A 40 -6.18 38.08 -6.09
N THR A 41 -7.22 37.62 -6.77
CA THR A 41 -7.37 36.32 -7.45
C THR A 41 -6.31 36.03 -8.52
N ARG A 42 -5.54 37.04 -8.97
CA ARG A 42 -4.50 36.89 -9.99
C ARG A 42 -3.24 36.13 -9.57
N ASN A 43 -3.00 35.90 -8.27
CA ASN A 43 -1.78 35.22 -7.79
C ASN A 43 -2.00 33.77 -7.30
N ILE A 44 -3.24 33.28 -7.28
CA ILE A 44 -3.60 31.96 -6.75
C ILE A 44 -3.00 30.84 -7.61
N TYR A 45 -2.99 30.99 -8.94
CA TYR A 45 -2.41 30.00 -9.87
C TYR A 45 -0.88 29.84 -9.69
N LYS A 46 -0.15 30.93 -9.42
CA LYS A 46 1.30 30.86 -9.18
C LYS A 46 1.62 30.12 -7.87
N TRP A 47 0.81 30.33 -6.84
CA TRP A 47 0.97 29.64 -5.55
C TRP A 47 0.54 28.17 -5.61
N LEU A 48 -0.52 27.83 -6.37
CA LEU A 48 -0.90 26.43 -6.62
C LEU A 48 0.17 25.66 -7.40
N VAL A 49 0.81 26.31 -8.38
CA VAL A 49 1.94 25.73 -9.13
C VAL A 49 3.19 25.57 -8.25
N LEU A 50 3.45 26.52 -7.34
CA LEU A 50 4.53 26.39 -6.35
C LEU A 50 4.25 25.29 -5.32
N LEU A 51 3.01 25.17 -4.83
CA LEU A 51 2.61 24.13 -3.89
C LEU A 51 2.63 22.74 -4.54
N SER A 52 2.24 22.60 -5.80
CA SER A 52 2.36 21.34 -6.54
C SER A 52 3.82 20.97 -6.82
N ALA A 53 4.68 21.96 -7.11
CA ALA A 53 6.13 21.74 -7.25
C ALA A 53 6.79 21.32 -5.93
N VAL A 54 6.40 21.91 -4.79
CA VAL A 54 6.89 21.52 -3.46
C VAL A 54 6.38 20.13 -3.05
N SER A 55 5.14 19.78 -3.44
CA SER A 55 4.61 18.42 -3.22
C SER A 55 5.31 17.37 -4.10
N LEU A 56 5.67 17.71 -5.34
CA LEU A 56 6.48 16.85 -6.22
C LEU A 56 7.92 16.67 -5.69
N ALA A 57 8.52 17.73 -5.14
CA ALA A 57 9.84 17.66 -4.50
C ALA A 57 9.82 16.76 -3.25
N SER A 58 8.71 16.75 -2.49
CA SER A 58 8.56 15.89 -1.31
C SER A 58 8.46 14.38 -1.63
N CYS A 59 7.98 14.02 -2.82
CA CYS A 59 7.99 12.62 -3.29
C CYS A 59 9.37 12.18 -3.79
N PHE A 60 10.12 13.07 -4.43
CA PHE A 60 11.48 12.76 -4.91
C PHE A 60 12.50 12.66 -3.77
N TRP A 61 12.34 13.49 -2.74
CA TRP A 61 13.21 13.46 -1.55
C TRP A 61 12.96 12.24 -0.65
N SER A 62 11.76 11.65 -0.67
CA SER A 62 11.46 10.48 0.17
C SER A 62 12.30 9.25 -0.18
N ASN A 63 12.68 9.06 -1.45
CA ASN A 63 13.52 7.93 -1.84
C ASN A 63 14.97 8.12 -1.36
N ARG A 64 15.53 9.32 -1.52
CA ARG A 64 16.90 9.65 -1.11
C ARG A 64 17.10 9.58 0.40
N VAL A 65 16.10 10.05 1.16
CA VAL A 65 16.13 9.98 2.63
C VAL A 65 16.05 8.53 3.14
N ILE A 66 15.31 7.64 2.45
CA ILE A 66 15.26 6.21 2.82
C ILE A 66 16.59 5.53 2.49
N GLU A 67 17.20 5.86 1.35
CA GLU A 67 18.50 5.32 0.91
C GLU A 67 19.64 5.76 1.86
N GLU A 68 19.66 7.04 2.26
CA GLU A 68 20.59 7.56 3.28
C GLU A 68 20.33 6.94 4.66
N PHE A 69 19.07 6.66 5.01
CA PHE A 69 18.73 6.00 6.27
C PHE A 69 19.20 4.53 6.28
N ILE A 70 19.02 3.79 5.17
CA ILE A 70 19.52 2.42 5.01
C ILE A 70 21.05 2.41 5.14
N ASN A 71 21.75 3.30 4.42
CA ASN A 71 23.21 3.40 4.47
C ASN A 71 23.75 3.81 5.85
N SER A 72 22.96 4.53 6.65
CA SER A 72 23.34 4.93 8.01
C SER A 72 23.25 3.79 9.04
N PHE A 73 22.46 2.74 8.81
CA PHE A 73 22.40 1.59 9.73
C PHE A 73 23.49 0.55 9.48
N SER A 74 23.99 0.45 8.23
CA SER A 74 25.06 -0.49 7.89
C SER A 74 26.40 -0.20 8.60
N ASN A 75 26.58 1.02 9.13
CA ASN A 75 27.83 1.45 9.79
C ASN A 75 27.81 1.30 11.34
N VAL A 76 26.82 0.62 11.95
CA VAL A 76 26.63 0.58 13.41
C VAL A 76 26.71 -0.84 13.99
N ALA A 77 27.50 -1.73 13.39
CA ALA A 77 27.73 -3.08 13.90
C ALA A 77 29.23 -3.40 14.00
N GLU A 78 29.90 -2.85 15.00
CA GLU A 78 31.14 -3.38 15.54
C GLU A 78 31.02 -3.35 17.07
N ASP A 79 30.93 -4.53 17.69
CA ASP A 79 31.90 -5.00 18.69
C ASP A 79 31.42 -6.30 19.39
N ASP A 80 32.36 -7.25 19.43
CA ASP A 80 32.53 -8.43 20.28
C ASP A 80 31.71 -9.74 20.05
N GLU A 81 32.43 -10.69 19.43
CA GLU A 81 32.72 -12.06 19.91
C GLU A 81 31.58 -13.10 19.98
N CYS A 82 31.43 -13.87 18.88
CA CYS A 82 31.48 -15.35 18.81
C CYS A 82 31.13 -15.80 17.38
N ASP A 83 32.01 -16.58 16.75
CA ASP A 83 31.90 -17.15 15.39
C ASP A 83 30.60 -17.96 15.15
N GLN A 84 29.50 -17.26 14.86
CA GLN A 84 28.40 -17.78 14.06
C GLN A 84 28.37 -16.98 12.76
N PRO A 85 28.16 -17.61 11.59
CA PRO A 85 28.01 -16.86 10.36
C PRO A 85 26.84 -15.89 10.54
N ASP A 86 27.11 -14.59 10.39
CA ASP A 86 26.10 -13.56 10.58
C ASP A 86 24.89 -13.87 9.69
N SER A 87 23.78 -14.20 10.34
CA SER A 87 22.50 -14.32 9.66
C SER A 87 22.19 -12.99 9.00
N CYS A 88 21.59 -13.02 7.80
CA CYS A 88 21.21 -11.80 7.10
C CYS A 88 20.49 -10.80 8.02
N ASP A 89 20.86 -9.52 7.95
CA ASP A 89 20.23 -8.49 8.76
C ASP A 89 18.74 -8.38 8.41
N GLU A 90 17.90 -8.87 9.33
CA GLU A 90 16.46 -8.83 9.24
C GLU A 90 15.93 -7.41 9.02
N MET A 91 16.62 -6.40 9.56
CA MET A 91 16.29 -4.99 9.39
C MET A 91 16.35 -4.57 7.92
N GLN A 92 17.35 -5.03 7.16
CA GLN A 92 17.50 -4.66 5.75
C GLN A 92 16.34 -5.21 4.91
N VAL A 93 16.00 -6.49 5.08
CA VAL A 93 14.85 -7.10 4.39
C VAL A 93 13.55 -6.36 4.73
N MET A 94 13.34 -6.04 6.01
CA MET A 94 12.18 -5.25 6.45
C MET A 94 12.15 -3.86 5.78
N LEU A 95 13.27 -3.15 5.71
CA LEU A 95 13.34 -1.82 5.11
C LEU A 95 13.00 -1.86 3.62
N HIS A 96 13.51 -2.85 2.88
CA HIS A 96 13.16 -3.03 1.47
C HIS A 96 11.66 -3.31 1.25
N LEU A 97 11.05 -4.15 2.09
CA LEU A 97 9.60 -4.40 2.05
C LEU A 97 8.79 -3.13 2.38
N ALA A 98 9.26 -2.32 3.33
CA ALA A 98 8.62 -1.06 3.70
C ALA A 98 8.60 -0.03 2.54
N CYS A 99 9.60 -0.04 1.65
CA CYS A 99 9.65 0.85 0.47
C CYS A 99 8.44 0.71 -0.48
N ILE A 100 7.83 -0.47 -0.51
CA ILE A 100 6.59 -0.75 -1.26
C ILE A 100 5.38 -0.95 -0.34
N ARG A 101 5.50 -0.61 0.94
CA ARG A 101 4.46 -0.70 1.98
C ARG A 101 3.94 -2.12 2.21
N VAL A 102 4.79 -3.13 2.02
CA VAL A 102 4.45 -4.52 2.31
C VAL A 102 4.71 -4.79 3.79
N THR A 103 3.70 -4.58 4.62
CA THR A 103 3.75 -4.86 6.07
C THR A 103 2.89 -6.05 6.48
N SER A 104 2.05 -6.56 5.57
CA SER A 104 1.16 -7.69 5.78
C SER A 104 0.89 -8.38 4.43
N PRO A 105 0.38 -9.62 4.40
CA PRO A 105 0.05 -10.29 3.14
C PRO A 105 -1.04 -9.58 2.32
N GLU A 106 -2.00 -8.91 2.96
CA GLU A 106 -3.05 -8.15 2.29
C GLU A 106 -2.48 -6.89 1.63
N ARG A 107 -1.48 -6.26 2.25
CA ARG A 107 -0.80 -5.10 1.67
C ARG A 107 -0.08 -5.44 0.36
N ILE A 108 0.29 -6.70 0.13
CA ILE A 108 0.80 -7.17 -1.17
C ILE A 108 -0.29 -7.08 -2.25
N LEU A 109 -1.55 -7.38 -1.91
CA LEU A 109 -2.67 -7.27 -2.86
C LEU A 109 -2.93 -5.83 -3.27
N LEU A 110 -2.66 -4.86 -2.40
CA LEU A 110 -2.81 -3.44 -2.73
C LEU A 110 -1.84 -2.98 -3.83
N LEU A 111 -0.82 -3.76 -4.20
CA LEU A 111 0.03 -3.46 -5.35
C LEU A 111 -0.74 -3.55 -6.68
N LEU A 112 -1.85 -4.31 -6.73
CA LEU A 112 -2.78 -4.33 -7.87
C LEU A 112 -3.51 -3.00 -8.06
N THR A 113 -3.66 -2.24 -6.97
CA THR A 113 -4.51 -1.03 -6.95
C THR A 113 -3.75 0.25 -7.27
N TRP A 114 -2.44 0.17 -7.53
CA TRP A 114 -1.66 1.35 -7.91
C TRP A 114 -2.00 1.78 -9.33
N ASP A 115 -1.71 3.04 -9.65
CA ASP A 115 -2.08 3.70 -10.91
C ASP A 115 -1.83 2.86 -12.16
N SER A 116 -0.73 2.10 -12.22
CA SER A 116 -0.51 1.11 -13.26
C SER A 116 0.21 -0.14 -12.76
N LEU A 117 -0.24 -1.31 -13.26
CA LEU A 117 0.39 -2.59 -12.96
C LEU A 117 1.87 -2.60 -13.36
N SER A 118 2.21 -2.00 -14.51
CA SER A 118 3.60 -1.87 -14.97
C SER A 118 4.48 -1.12 -13.97
N LYS A 119 4.01 -0.01 -13.38
CA LYS A 119 4.75 0.72 -12.34
C LYS A 119 4.91 -0.12 -11.07
N SER A 120 3.84 -0.81 -10.64
CA SER A 120 3.91 -1.75 -9.52
C SER A 120 4.96 -2.84 -9.76
N CYS A 121 4.98 -3.40 -10.97
CA CYS A 121 5.92 -4.43 -11.36
C CYS A 121 7.37 -3.92 -11.40
N ALA A 122 7.63 -2.74 -11.96
CA ALA A 122 8.96 -2.15 -11.97
C ALA A 122 9.48 -1.91 -10.54
N LYS A 123 8.65 -1.33 -9.66
CA LYS A 123 9.05 -1.08 -8.28
C LYS A 123 9.20 -2.37 -7.46
N THR A 124 8.34 -3.35 -7.69
CA THR A 124 8.44 -4.67 -7.05
C THR A 124 9.70 -5.41 -7.49
N SER A 125 10.03 -5.37 -8.79
CA SER A 125 11.24 -5.98 -9.35
C SER A 125 12.50 -5.42 -8.67
N ASN A 126 12.59 -4.09 -8.56
CA ASN A 126 13.69 -3.42 -7.90
C ASN A 126 13.82 -3.84 -6.42
N VAL A 127 12.71 -3.90 -5.67
CA VAL A 127 12.74 -4.36 -4.27
C VAL A 127 13.15 -5.83 -4.14
N VAL A 128 12.62 -6.71 -5.01
CA VAL A 128 12.96 -8.13 -5.02
C VAL A 128 14.43 -8.33 -5.35
N GLN A 129 14.98 -7.55 -6.29
CA GLN A 129 16.39 -7.59 -6.64
C GLN A 129 17.28 -7.21 -5.43
N HIS A 130 17.02 -6.07 -4.78
CA HIS A 130 17.81 -5.66 -3.61
C HIS A 130 17.73 -6.66 -2.44
N ILE A 131 16.56 -7.26 -2.21
CA ILE A 131 16.45 -8.33 -1.21
C ILE A 131 17.28 -9.56 -1.62
N ASN A 132 17.26 -9.95 -2.89
CA ASN A 132 18.10 -11.07 -3.36
C ASN A 132 19.60 -10.78 -3.17
N GLU A 133 20.05 -9.59 -3.53
CA GLU A 133 21.44 -9.14 -3.33
C GLU A 133 21.81 -9.14 -1.84
N THR A 134 20.89 -8.69 -0.97
CA THR A 134 21.08 -8.79 0.49
C THR A 134 21.24 -10.25 0.93
N LEU A 135 20.42 -11.16 0.37
CA LEU A 135 20.40 -12.57 0.77
C LEU A 135 21.52 -13.43 0.17
N THR A 136 22.21 -12.97 -0.89
CA THR A 136 23.34 -13.71 -1.49
C THR A 136 24.60 -13.66 -0.64
N ASP A 137 24.76 -12.61 0.18
CA ASP A 137 26.00 -12.31 0.89
C ASP A 137 25.99 -12.83 2.34
N CYS A 138 24.94 -13.54 2.76
CA CYS A 138 24.74 -13.97 4.15
C CYS A 138 23.94 -15.27 4.26
N VAL A 139 23.91 -15.85 5.47
CA VAL A 139 23.09 -17.04 5.74
C VAL A 139 21.61 -16.63 5.78
N PRO A 140 20.74 -17.22 4.92
CA PRO A 140 19.35 -16.82 4.84
C PRO A 140 18.61 -17.00 6.16
N LEU A 141 17.76 -16.02 6.47
CA LEU A 141 16.88 -16.08 7.64
C LEU A 141 15.96 -17.32 7.60
N PRO A 142 15.56 -17.84 8.77
CA PRO A 142 14.65 -18.97 8.84
C PRO A 142 13.37 -18.74 8.04
N THR A 143 12.88 -19.79 7.41
CA THR A 143 11.67 -19.73 6.58
C THR A 143 10.38 -19.37 7.35
N THR A 144 10.44 -19.48 8.69
CA THR A 144 9.40 -19.08 9.63
C THR A 144 9.41 -17.58 9.95
N ASN A 145 10.52 -16.88 9.66
CA ASN A 145 10.66 -15.44 9.83
C ASN A 145 9.57 -14.70 9.05
N LEU A 146 8.97 -13.68 9.67
CA LEU A 146 7.86 -12.93 9.09
C LEU A 146 8.24 -12.27 7.75
N TYR A 147 9.36 -11.57 7.70
CA TYR A 147 9.77 -10.83 6.51
C TYR A 147 10.14 -11.76 5.38
N MET A 148 10.73 -12.93 5.67
CA MET A 148 10.96 -13.97 4.65
C MET A 148 9.66 -14.55 4.10
N ARG A 149 8.62 -14.70 4.93
CA ARG A 149 7.29 -15.14 4.48
C ARG A 149 6.61 -14.08 3.60
N LEU A 150 6.70 -12.81 3.99
CA LEU A 150 6.20 -11.70 3.17
C LEU A 150 6.97 -11.60 1.85
N TYR A 151 8.29 -11.76 1.87
CA TYR A 151 9.14 -11.77 0.69
C TYR A 151 8.75 -12.90 -0.27
N ARG A 152 8.49 -14.12 0.22
CA ARG A 152 7.99 -15.23 -0.61
C ARG A 152 6.64 -14.94 -1.25
N ALA A 153 5.72 -14.32 -0.50
CA ALA A 153 4.44 -13.91 -1.03
C ALA A 153 4.61 -12.81 -2.10
N LEU A 154 5.57 -11.90 -1.91
CA LEU A 154 5.91 -10.86 -2.89
C LEU A 154 6.52 -11.44 -4.17
N ILE A 155 7.45 -12.40 -4.07
CA ILE A 155 7.98 -13.12 -5.24
C ILE A 155 6.85 -13.82 -5.99
N PHE A 156 5.92 -14.45 -5.27
CA PHE A 156 4.77 -15.08 -5.89
C PHE A 156 3.89 -14.07 -6.62
N PHE A 157 3.58 -12.94 -5.98
CA PHE A 157 2.85 -11.83 -6.61
C PHE A 157 3.56 -11.38 -7.90
N TYR A 158 4.87 -11.13 -7.83
CA TYR A 158 5.67 -10.70 -8.97
C TYR A 158 5.64 -11.72 -10.10
N GLY A 159 5.84 -13.01 -9.80
CA GLY A 159 5.80 -14.07 -10.81
C GLY A 159 4.42 -14.23 -11.48
N GLN A 160 3.33 -14.02 -10.73
CA GLN A 160 1.98 -14.16 -11.27
C GLN A 160 1.52 -12.95 -12.10
N MET A 161 1.87 -11.74 -11.67
CA MET A 161 1.36 -10.50 -12.26
C MET A 161 2.34 -9.82 -13.22
N CYS A 162 3.65 -9.93 -12.95
CA CYS A 162 4.70 -9.21 -13.67
C CYS A 162 5.52 -10.10 -14.61
N GLY A 163 5.37 -11.42 -14.50
CA GLY A 163 6.04 -12.39 -15.36
C GLY A 163 5.53 -12.34 -16.81
N ALA A 164 6.36 -12.84 -17.73
CA ALA A 164 6.00 -13.00 -19.14
C ALA A 164 4.92 -14.06 -19.37
N ALA A 165 4.83 -15.06 -18.50
CA ALA A 165 3.85 -16.14 -18.61
C ALA A 165 2.42 -15.63 -18.41
N GLU A 166 1.48 -16.14 -19.23
CA GLU A 166 0.06 -15.86 -19.07
C GLU A 166 -0.50 -16.70 -17.93
N THR A 167 -0.85 -16.06 -16.81
CA THR A 167 -1.43 -16.72 -15.63
C THR A 167 -2.90 -16.37 -15.50
N LYS A 168 -3.67 -17.22 -14.80
CA LYS A 168 -5.08 -16.92 -14.50
C LYS A 168 -5.25 -15.59 -13.77
N SER A 169 -4.30 -15.25 -12.90
CA SER A 169 -4.29 -14.01 -12.11
C SER A 169 -4.03 -12.78 -12.98
N LYS A 170 -3.20 -12.91 -14.03
CA LYS A 170 -2.91 -11.83 -14.97
C LYS A 170 -4.15 -11.32 -15.71
N HIS A 171 -5.18 -12.15 -15.86
CA HIS A 171 -6.48 -11.70 -16.36
C HIS A 171 -7.14 -10.57 -15.53
N LEU A 172 -6.71 -10.34 -14.29
CA LEU A 172 -7.13 -9.17 -13.50
C LEU A 172 -6.70 -7.84 -14.13
N GLU A 173 -5.64 -7.83 -14.93
CA GLU A 173 -5.17 -6.64 -15.67
C GLU A 173 -6.25 -6.07 -16.60
N LYS A 174 -7.10 -6.94 -17.15
CA LYS A 174 -8.25 -6.52 -17.99
C LYS A 174 -9.29 -5.71 -17.24
N TYR A 175 -9.27 -5.76 -15.91
CA TYR A 175 -10.18 -5.04 -15.01
C TYR A 175 -9.43 -3.96 -14.20
N HIS A 176 -8.21 -3.59 -14.60
CA HIS A 176 -7.34 -2.67 -13.85
C HIS A 176 -8.06 -1.40 -13.42
N ASN A 177 -8.84 -0.78 -14.31
CA ASN A 177 -9.57 0.46 -14.01
C ASN A 177 -10.44 0.33 -12.75
N CYS A 178 -11.27 -0.71 -12.64
CA CYS A 178 -12.10 -0.89 -11.45
C CYS A 178 -11.28 -1.41 -10.25
N VAL A 179 -10.22 -2.20 -10.49
CA VAL A 179 -9.36 -2.73 -9.42
C VAL A 179 -8.58 -1.61 -8.72
N THR A 180 -8.17 -0.56 -9.44
CA THR A 180 -7.55 0.62 -8.81
C THR A 180 -8.49 1.34 -7.86
N GLU A 181 -9.79 1.39 -8.16
CA GLU A 181 -10.80 1.99 -7.29
C GLU A 181 -11.07 1.16 -6.02
N LEU A 182 -10.74 -0.13 -6.01
CA LEU A 182 -10.91 -1.01 -4.84
C LEU A 182 -9.92 -0.73 -3.70
N ARG A 183 -8.98 0.21 -3.85
CA ARG A 183 -7.90 0.40 -2.88
C ARG A 183 -8.39 0.54 -1.44
N ASP A 184 -9.32 1.47 -1.20
CA ASP A 184 -9.81 1.74 0.15
C ASP A 184 -10.71 0.61 0.66
N ASP A 185 -11.52 0.02 -0.23
CA ASP A 185 -12.35 -1.15 0.09
C ASP A 185 -11.51 -2.37 0.52
N LEU A 186 -10.34 -2.57 -0.10
CA LEU A 186 -9.43 -3.66 0.27
C LEU A 186 -8.67 -3.37 1.57
N ILE A 187 -8.42 -2.10 1.90
CA ILE A 187 -7.85 -1.70 3.20
C ILE A 187 -8.85 -2.02 4.32
N ASP A 188 -10.14 -1.78 4.10
CA ASP A 188 -11.21 -2.12 5.05
C ASP A 188 -11.33 -3.63 5.30
N CYS A 189 -10.84 -4.46 4.38
CA CYS A 189 -10.83 -5.91 4.50
C CYS A 189 -9.60 -6.46 5.24
N GLU A 190 -8.66 -5.62 5.67
CA GLU A 190 -7.45 -6.07 6.37
C GLU A 190 -7.79 -6.69 7.73
N GLY A 191 -7.15 -7.82 8.03
CA GLY A 191 -7.29 -8.44 9.34
C GLY A 191 -6.53 -7.69 10.45
N PRO A 192 -6.69 -8.10 11.72
CA PRO A 192 -5.91 -7.57 12.84
C PRO A 192 -4.40 -7.76 12.64
N ALA A 193 -3.57 -6.80 13.09
CA ALA A 193 -2.14 -6.72 12.74
C ALA A 193 -1.29 -8.02 12.91
N ASP A 194 -1.68 -8.97 13.76
CA ASP A 194 -0.95 -10.21 14.05
C ASP A 194 -1.71 -11.49 13.64
N TRP A 195 -2.82 -11.38 12.90
CA TRP A 195 -3.67 -12.54 12.61
C TRP A 195 -2.96 -13.61 11.78
N PHE A 196 -2.06 -13.21 10.87
CA PHE A 196 -1.30 -14.09 9.96
C PHE A 196 -0.09 -14.77 10.63
N GLU A 197 0.24 -14.38 11.87
CA GLU A 197 1.18 -15.11 12.72
C GLU A 197 0.50 -16.26 13.46
N LYS A 198 -0.82 -16.16 13.66
CA LYS A 198 -1.64 -17.19 14.30
C LYS A 198 -2.31 -18.06 13.24
N ARG A 199 -2.57 -19.32 13.57
CA ARG A 199 -3.37 -20.20 12.71
C ARG A 199 -4.85 -19.88 12.87
N SER A 200 -5.36 -18.90 12.11
CA SER A 200 -6.78 -18.53 12.14
C SER A 200 -7.46 -18.74 10.78
N LYS A 201 -8.11 -19.89 10.62
CA LYS A 201 -8.91 -20.21 9.42
C LYS A 201 -10.10 -19.26 9.24
N THR A 202 -10.68 -18.81 10.35
CA THR A 202 -11.82 -17.88 10.36
C THR A 202 -11.41 -16.53 9.78
N GLN A 203 -10.33 -15.93 10.31
CA GLN A 203 -9.79 -14.66 9.82
C GLN A 203 -9.40 -14.74 8.34
N PHE A 204 -8.69 -15.81 7.94
CA PHE A 204 -8.37 -16.05 6.54
C PHE A 204 -9.62 -16.03 5.64
N THR A 205 -10.68 -16.71 6.07
CA THR A 205 -11.94 -16.81 5.31
C THR A 205 -12.68 -15.47 5.26
N GLU A 206 -12.73 -14.73 6.38
CA GLU A 206 -13.34 -13.41 6.47
C GLU A 206 -12.67 -12.41 5.52
N ILE A 207 -11.34 -12.36 5.51
CA ILE A 207 -10.54 -11.44 4.68
C ILE A 207 -10.77 -11.71 3.18
N ILE A 208 -10.59 -12.95 2.73
CA ILE A 208 -10.76 -13.25 1.30
C ILE A 208 -12.21 -13.11 0.83
N ASN A 209 -13.19 -13.35 1.72
CA ASN A 209 -14.60 -13.15 1.41
C ASN A 209 -14.95 -11.65 1.38
N CYS A 210 -14.37 -10.84 2.26
CA CYS A 210 -14.50 -9.38 2.19
C CYS A 210 -13.97 -8.86 0.85
N ASN A 211 -12.77 -9.25 0.45
CA ASN A 211 -12.19 -8.88 -0.86
C ASN A 211 -13.10 -9.27 -2.02
N TYR A 212 -13.71 -10.46 -1.96
CA TYR A 212 -14.67 -10.92 -2.95
C TYR A 212 -15.92 -10.03 -3.02
N VAL A 213 -16.55 -9.76 -1.87
CA VAL A 213 -17.78 -8.96 -1.80
C VAL A 213 -17.53 -7.56 -2.33
N ARG A 214 -16.46 -6.90 -1.89
CA ARG A 214 -16.08 -5.56 -2.34
C ARG A 214 -15.84 -5.51 -3.84
N ALA A 215 -15.06 -6.46 -4.36
CA ALA A 215 -14.82 -6.56 -5.79
C ALA A 215 -16.08 -6.88 -6.58
N ALA A 216 -16.99 -7.71 -6.07
CA ALA A 216 -18.23 -8.04 -6.78
C ALA A 216 -19.17 -6.83 -6.87
N MET A 217 -19.20 -5.99 -5.83
CA MET A 217 -19.98 -4.75 -5.81
C MET A 217 -19.43 -3.68 -6.75
N LEU A 218 -18.11 -3.63 -6.98
CA LEU A 218 -17.49 -2.57 -7.79
C LEU A 218 -17.11 -3.01 -9.22
N CYS A 219 -16.52 -4.20 -9.37
CA CYS A 219 -15.96 -4.72 -10.62
C CYS A 219 -16.82 -5.80 -11.29
N GLY A 220 -17.72 -6.44 -10.54
CA GLY A 220 -18.53 -7.57 -10.98
C GLY A 220 -18.02 -8.93 -10.50
N VAL A 221 -18.83 -9.96 -10.70
CA VAL A 221 -18.63 -11.30 -10.10
C VAL A 221 -17.38 -11.99 -10.65
N LYS A 222 -17.11 -11.85 -11.95
CA LYS A 222 -15.97 -12.52 -12.60
C LYS A 222 -14.62 -12.00 -12.09
N PRO A 223 -14.31 -10.68 -12.11
CA PRO A 223 -13.08 -10.17 -11.51
C PRO A 223 -13.02 -10.42 -10.01
N ALA A 224 -14.15 -10.39 -9.30
CA ALA A 224 -14.18 -10.73 -7.88
C ALA A 224 -13.72 -12.17 -7.59
N ARG A 225 -14.14 -13.15 -8.40
CA ARG A 225 -13.67 -14.55 -8.28
C ARG A 225 -12.16 -14.66 -8.50
N LEU A 226 -11.65 -13.99 -9.54
CA LEU A 226 -10.21 -13.96 -9.83
C LEU A 226 -9.43 -13.34 -8.67
N LEU A 227 -9.90 -12.19 -8.15
CA LEU A 227 -9.28 -11.51 -7.02
C LEU A 227 -9.30 -12.36 -5.76
N ARG A 228 -10.42 -13.03 -5.45
CA ARG A 228 -10.53 -13.93 -4.29
C ARG A 228 -9.53 -15.07 -4.36
N SER A 229 -9.43 -15.75 -5.51
CA SER A 229 -8.48 -16.84 -5.72
C SER A 229 -7.04 -16.34 -5.59
N PHE A 230 -6.72 -15.22 -6.25
CA PHE A 230 -5.37 -14.65 -6.19
C PHE A 230 -5.00 -14.17 -4.78
N ALA A 231 -5.93 -13.51 -4.08
CA ALA A 231 -5.78 -13.09 -2.69
C ALA A 231 -5.47 -14.26 -1.77
N ALA A 232 -6.23 -15.35 -1.91
CA ALA A 232 -6.01 -16.55 -1.12
C ALA A 232 -4.64 -17.18 -1.38
N GLU A 233 -4.15 -17.18 -2.63
CA GLU A 233 -2.82 -17.70 -2.96
C GLU A 233 -1.70 -16.84 -2.38
N VAL A 234 -1.76 -15.51 -2.57
CA VAL A 234 -0.79 -14.56 -2.00
C VAL A 234 -0.74 -14.67 -0.48
N ILE A 235 -1.89 -14.63 0.19
CA ILE A 235 -1.98 -14.72 1.65
C ILE A 235 -1.41 -16.07 2.13
N ASN A 236 -1.77 -17.18 1.49
CA ASN A 236 -1.26 -18.50 1.86
C ASN A 236 0.26 -18.66 1.72
N LYS A 237 0.92 -17.86 0.88
CA LYS A 237 2.39 -17.85 0.78
C LYS A 237 3.05 -17.18 1.99
N ALA A 238 2.35 -16.26 2.65
CA ALA A 238 2.84 -15.57 3.84
C ALA A 238 2.48 -16.28 5.15
N LEU A 239 1.54 -17.22 5.16
CA LEU A 239 1.14 -17.95 6.37
C LEU A 239 2.14 -19.06 6.75
N LEU A 240 2.27 -19.34 8.05
CA LEU A 240 3.04 -20.50 8.54
C LEU A 240 2.42 -21.83 8.12
N SER A 241 1.10 -21.87 7.95
CA SER A 241 0.36 -23.05 7.49
C SER A 241 -0.74 -22.61 6.53
N LYS A 242 -0.85 -23.30 5.39
CA LYS A 242 -1.86 -23.00 4.39
C LYS A 242 -3.27 -23.19 4.95
N CYS A 243 -4.15 -22.26 4.64
CA CYS A 243 -5.58 -22.34 4.90
C CYS A 243 -6.33 -22.75 3.62
N PRO A 244 -7.22 -23.75 3.69
CA PRO A 244 -8.04 -24.13 2.54
C PRO A 244 -9.01 -23.00 2.21
N VAL A 245 -9.26 -22.81 0.91
CA VAL A 245 -10.24 -21.85 0.41
C VAL A 245 -11.57 -22.56 0.24
N SER A 246 -12.64 -22.02 0.84
CA SER A 246 -13.99 -22.55 0.61
C SER A 246 -14.42 -22.35 -0.85
N SER A 247 -14.95 -23.40 -1.47
CA SER A 247 -15.56 -23.31 -2.81
C SER A 247 -16.85 -22.48 -2.78
N THR A 248 -17.51 -22.40 -1.63
CA THR A 248 -18.70 -21.57 -1.43
C THR A 248 -18.32 -20.09 -1.47
N LEU A 249 -18.99 -19.34 -2.33
CA LEU A 249 -18.86 -17.89 -2.44
C LEU A 249 -19.91 -17.20 -1.56
N PRO A 250 -19.56 -16.09 -0.90
CA PRO A 250 -20.54 -15.21 -0.26
C PRO A 250 -21.61 -14.78 -1.26
N HIS A 251 -22.85 -14.68 -0.81
CA HIS A 251 -23.91 -14.07 -1.62
C HIS A 251 -23.68 -12.56 -1.70
N VAL A 252 -23.82 -12.00 -2.90
CA VAL A 252 -23.73 -10.56 -3.16
C VAL A 252 -25.01 -10.14 -3.86
N SER A 253 -25.80 -9.29 -3.21
CA SER A 253 -27.00 -8.70 -3.81
C SER A 253 -26.58 -7.63 -4.82
N ASN A 254 -27.17 -7.67 -6.02
CA ASN A 254 -26.96 -6.69 -7.10
C ASN A 254 -25.48 -6.41 -7.41
N PRO A 255 -24.70 -7.43 -7.82
CA PRO A 255 -23.31 -7.19 -8.22
C PRO A 255 -23.25 -6.30 -9.46
N MET A 256 -22.14 -5.57 -9.61
CA MET A 256 -21.87 -4.83 -10.85
C MET A 256 -21.83 -5.80 -12.04
N SER A 257 -22.17 -5.31 -13.24
CA SER A 257 -21.93 -6.07 -14.46
C SER A 257 -20.42 -6.31 -14.66
N ASP A 258 -20.06 -7.49 -15.16
CA ASP A 258 -18.67 -7.82 -15.47
C ASP A 258 -18.16 -6.87 -16.58
N GLY A 259 -17.35 -5.88 -16.20
CA GLY A 259 -16.85 -4.84 -17.12
C GLY A 259 -17.50 -3.47 -16.95
N GLY A 260 -18.36 -3.28 -15.94
CA GLY A 260 -18.82 -1.96 -15.52
C GLY A 260 -17.69 -1.17 -14.89
N SER A 261 -16.83 -0.54 -15.68
CA SER A 261 -16.21 0.72 -15.23
C SER A 261 -17.36 1.63 -14.82
N ARG A 262 -17.31 2.26 -13.64
CA ARG A 262 -18.18 3.40 -13.37
C ARG A 262 -17.92 4.40 -14.49
N SER A 263 -18.78 4.42 -15.50
CA SER A 263 -18.97 5.60 -16.31
C SER A 263 -19.55 6.60 -15.33
N PHE A 264 -18.65 7.31 -14.63
CA PHE A 264 -19.03 8.57 -14.04
C PHE A 264 -19.73 9.31 -15.18
N PRO A 265 -20.98 9.78 -14.98
CA PRO A 265 -21.62 10.61 -15.99
C PRO A 265 -20.59 11.68 -16.31
N HIS A 266 -20.19 11.77 -17.58
CA HIS A 266 -19.19 12.73 -18.04
C HIS A 266 -19.58 14.05 -17.39
N VAL A 267 -18.86 14.45 -16.34
CA VAL A 267 -19.09 15.74 -15.72
C VAL A 267 -18.55 16.65 -16.79
N SER A 268 -19.44 17.12 -17.65
CA SER A 268 -19.08 17.96 -18.78
C SER A 268 -18.24 19.09 -18.21
N PHE A 269 -17.16 19.48 -18.89
CA PHE A 269 -16.39 20.67 -18.50
C PHE A 269 -17.34 21.85 -18.25
N ALA A 270 -18.47 21.92 -18.96
CA ALA A 270 -19.55 22.87 -18.71
C ALA A 270 -20.10 22.83 -17.27
N GLN A 271 -20.29 21.65 -16.68
CA GLN A 271 -20.84 21.47 -15.34
C GLN A 271 -19.84 21.94 -14.26
N VAL A 272 -18.55 21.66 -14.45
CA VAL A 272 -17.48 22.21 -13.59
C VAL A 272 -17.39 23.73 -13.73
N HIS A 273 -17.50 24.26 -14.94
CA HIS A 273 -17.51 25.71 -15.17
C HIS A 273 -18.74 26.40 -14.57
N ILE A 274 -19.92 25.78 -14.62
CA ILE A 274 -21.14 26.28 -13.99
C ILE A 274 -20.97 26.33 -12.47
N PHE A 275 -20.42 25.27 -11.85
CA PHE A 275 -20.14 25.27 -10.41
C PHE A 275 -19.12 26.34 -10.01
N LEU A 276 -18.05 26.51 -10.79
CA LEU A 276 -17.05 27.55 -10.55
C LEU A 276 -17.63 28.96 -10.73
N LEU A 277 -18.46 29.19 -11.75
CA LEU A 277 -19.12 30.48 -11.98
C LEU A 277 -20.13 30.80 -10.88
N ALA A 278 -20.92 29.82 -10.45
CA ALA A 278 -21.87 29.97 -9.35
C ALA A 278 -21.15 30.33 -8.03
N PHE A 279 -20.02 29.67 -7.75
CA PHE A 279 -19.19 29.96 -6.58
C PHE A 279 -18.58 31.37 -6.65
N MET A 280 -18.05 31.76 -7.81
CA MET A 280 -17.49 33.11 -8.03
C MET A 280 -18.55 34.21 -7.91
N LEU A 281 -19.79 33.97 -8.39
CA LEU A 281 -20.91 34.90 -8.25
C LEU A 281 -21.35 35.03 -6.79
N GLN A 282 -21.35 33.95 -6.02
CA GLN A 282 -21.65 33.99 -4.58
C GLN A 282 -20.59 34.80 -3.80
N CYS A 283 -19.31 34.66 -4.16
CA CYS A 283 -18.24 35.44 -3.55
C CYS A 283 -18.25 36.93 -3.93
N PHE A 284 -18.84 37.31 -5.08
CA PHE A 284 -18.91 38.70 -5.53
C PHE A 284 -20.11 39.46 -4.94
N MET A 285 -21.08 38.74 -4.37
CA MET A 285 -22.31 39.29 -3.79
C MET A 285 -22.23 39.46 -2.26
N GLN A 286 -21.08 39.15 -1.65
CA GLN A 286 -20.74 39.44 -0.24
C GLN A 286 -19.71 40.56 -0.16
#